data_AF-A0A0D0D2W3-F1
#
_entry.id   AF-A0A0D0D2W3-F1
#
_cell.length_a   1.000
_cell.length_b   1.000
_cell.length_c   1.000
_cell.angle_alpha   90.00
_cell.angle_beta   90.00
_cell.angle_gamma   90.00
#
_symmetry.space_group_name_H-M   'P 1'
#
loop_
_entity.id
_entity.type
_entity.pdbx_description
1 polymer ?
#
loop_
_entity_poly.entity_id
_entity_poly.type
_entity_poly.pdbx_seq_one_letter_code
_entity_poly.pdbx_strand_id
1 'polypeptide(L)'
;MRFFLTLIASIASLSAYTLVGALAELTCAICPPKTPDGTSLKGHCVDSWGDTRCYYYSESPYYVYNSKGVCYKVYPNCPPNVQTSHSCIQC
;
A
#
# COMPACT_ATOMS: atom_id res chain seq x y z
N MET A 1 -43.33 16.97 -7.40
CA MET A 1 -42.29 16.40 -6.52
C MET A 1 -41.51 15.25 -7.19
N ARG A 2 -41.12 15.36 -8.48
CA ARG A 2 -40.47 14.25 -9.23
C ARG A 2 -38.97 14.46 -9.52
N PHE A 3 -38.52 15.72 -9.57
CA PHE A 3 -37.12 16.06 -9.89
C PHE A 3 -36.12 15.79 -8.77
N PHE A 4 -36.58 15.78 -7.51
CA PHE A 4 -35.70 15.55 -6.36
C PHE A 4 -35.24 14.10 -6.25
N LEU A 5 -36.09 13.13 -6.58
CA LEU A 5 -35.76 11.70 -6.48
C LEU A 5 -34.70 11.28 -7.53
N THR A 6 -34.79 11.83 -8.73
CA THR A 6 -33.78 11.60 -9.79
C THR A 6 -32.42 12.17 -9.44
N LEU A 7 -32.38 13.32 -8.75
CA LEU A 7 -31.12 13.96 -8.36
C LEU A 7 -30.39 13.15 -7.27
N ILE A 8 -31.13 12.61 -6.30
CA ILE A 8 -30.57 11.77 -5.22
C ILE A 8 -30.00 10.46 -5.78
N ALA A 9 -30.69 9.84 -6.75
CA ALA A 9 -30.20 8.63 -7.40
C ALA A 9 -28.89 8.84 -8.17
N SER A 10 -28.74 9.99 -8.85
CA SER A 10 -27.51 10.35 -9.56
C SER A 10 -26.33 10.58 -8.61
N ILE A 11 -26.55 11.22 -7.45
CA ILE A 11 -25.50 11.47 -6.45
C ILE A 11 -25.07 10.16 -5.78
N ALA A 12 -26.03 9.27 -5.47
CA ALA A 12 -25.74 7.95 -4.92
C ALA A 12 -24.92 7.10 -5.90
N SER A 13 -25.23 7.14 -7.20
CA SER A 13 -24.44 6.46 -8.23
C SER A 13 -23.01 7.00 -8.32
N LEU A 14 -22.82 8.32 -8.23
CA LEU A 14 -21.49 8.95 -8.29
C LEU A 14 -20.59 8.58 -7.10
N SER A 15 -21.18 8.46 -5.89
CA SER A 15 -20.44 8.13 -4.67
C SER A 15 -19.90 6.68 -4.62
N ALA A 16 -20.46 5.78 -5.43
CA ALA A 16 -19.93 4.41 -5.55
C ALA A 16 -18.68 4.37 -6.45
N TYR A 17 -18.56 5.24 -7.45
CA TYR A 17 -17.38 5.29 -8.32
C TYR A 17 -16.14 5.88 -7.64
N THR A 18 -16.32 6.73 -6.62
CA THR A 18 -15.18 7.29 -5.87
C THR A 18 -14.57 6.29 -4.91
N LEU A 19 -15.34 5.30 -4.43
CA LEU A 19 -14.82 4.24 -3.55
C LEU A 19 -14.08 3.14 -4.33
N VAL A 20 -14.47 2.91 -5.59
CA VAL A 20 -13.83 1.91 -6.46
C VAL A 20 -12.65 2.50 -7.25
N GLY A 21 -12.63 3.81 -7.49
CA GLY A 21 -11.53 4.50 -8.17
C GLY A 21 -10.22 4.56 -7.37
N ALA A 22 -10.28 4.51 -6.03
CA ALA A 22 -9.09 4.45 -5.17
C ALA A 22 -8.48 3.03 -5.07
N LEU A 23 -9.19 2.01 -5.57
CA LEU A 23 -8.72 0.63 -5.68
C LEU A 23 -8.09 0.33 -7.06
N ALA A 24 -8.19 1.25 -8.01
CA ALA A 24 -7.59 1.10 -9.33
C ALA A 24 -6.07 1.35 -9.24
N GLU A 25 -5.31 0.25 -9.25
CA GLU A 25 -3.87 0.22 -9.53
C GLU A 25 -2.94 0.83 -8.48
N LEU A 26 -3.28 0.72 -7.19
CA LEU A 26 -2.26 0.92 -6.16
C LEU A 26 -1.21 -0.19 -6.32
N THR A 27 -0.07 0.16 -6.90
CA THR A 27 1.10 -0.73 -7.01
C THR A 27 1.96 -0.51 -5.78
N CYS A 28 2.24 -1.59 -5.04
CA CYS A 28 3.06 -1.55 -3.84
C CYS A 28 4.20 -2.56 -3.93
N ALA A 29 5.21 -2.36 -3.10
CA ALA A 29 6.34 -3.25 -3.00
C ALA A 29 5.97 -4.53 -2.24
N ILE A 30 6.55 -5.65 -2.65
CA ILE A 30 6.47 -6.92 -1.91
C ILE A 30 7.62 -6.94 -0.91
N CYS A 31 7.29 -6.96 0.38
CA CYS A 31 8.29 -7.05 1.42
C CYS A 31 9.05 -8.37 1.35
N PRO A 32 10.39 -8.34 1.46
CA PRO A 32 11.19 -9.55 1.60
C PRO A 32 10.69 -10.40 2.78
N PRO A 33 10.63 -11.74 2.65
CA PRO A 33 10.20 -12.60 3.74
C PRO A 33 11.19 -12.59 4.91
N LYS A 34 12.46 -12.24 4.65
CA LYS A 34 13.53 -12.10 5.64
C LYS A 34 14.44 -10.92 5.30
N THR A 35 14.98 -10.27 6.32
CA THR A 35 16.10 -9.32 6.16
C THR A 35 17.40 -10.06 5.81
N PRO A 36 18.45 -9.36 5.33
CA PRO A 36 19.78 -9.96 5.13
C PRO A 36 20.38 -10.57 6.41
N ASP A 37 20.01 -10.03 7.57
CA ASP A 37 20.42 -10.56 8.89
C ASP A 37 19.58 -11.79 9.32
N GLY A 38 18.61 -12.22 8.52
CA GLY A 38 17.80 -13.42 8.76
C GLY A 38 16.50 -13.17 9.55
N THR A 39 16.18 -11.93 9.91
CA THR A 39 14.97 -11.59 10.66
C THR A 39 13.72 -11.76 9.81
N SER A 40 12.71 -12.46 10.32
CA SER A 40 11.48 -12.74 9.58
C SER A 40 10.53 -11.53 9.52
N LEU A 41 9.78 -11.42 8.42
CA LEU A 41 8.72 -10.43 8.25
C LEU A 41 7.61 -10.65 9.28
N LYS A 42 7.27 -9.61 10.03
CA LYS A 42 6.16 -9.58 11.00
C LYS A 42 4.86 -9.13 10.34
N GLY A 43 4.94 -8.17 9.44
CA GLY A 43 3.79 -7.63 8.72
C GLY A 43 4.20 -6.51 7.78
N HIS A 44 3.26 -6.04 6.98
CA HIS A 44 3.48 -4.92 6.08
C HIS A 44 2.16 -4.20 5.79
N CYS A 45 2.27 -2.93 5.43
CA CYS A 45 1.15 -2.15 4.94
C CYS A 45 1.65 -0.99 4.07
N VAL A 46 0.75 -0.44 3.27
CA VAL A 46 0.99 0.69 2.38
C VAL A 46 0.36 1.93 2.97
N ASP A 47 1.13 3.00 3.11
CA ASP A 47 0.59 4.25 3.63
C ASP A 47 -0.19 5.04 2.57
N SER A 48 -0.81 6.14 3.00
CA SER A 48 -1.60 7.01 2.11
C SER A 48 -0.78 7.66 0.98
N TRP A 49 0.56 7.65 1.06
CA TRP A 49 1.44 8.15 0.02
C TRP A 49 1.84 7.06 -0.99
N GLY A 50 1.41 5.82 -0.78
CA GLY A 50 1.76 4.68 -1.62
C GLY A 50 3.08 4.01 -1.23
N ASP A 51 3.66 4.38 -0.09
CA ASP A 51 4.90 3.78 0.39
C ASP A 51 4.60 2.52 1.20
N THR A 52 5.32 1.45 0.87
CA THR A 52 5.21 0.17 1.55
C THR A 52 6.15 0.13 2.74
N ARG A 53 5.60 -0.08 3.93
CA ARG A 53 6.36 -0.26 5.18
C ARG A 53 6.39 -1.74 5.54
N CYS A 54 7.59 -2.30 5.63
CA CYS A 54 7.83 -3.69 6.01
C CYS A 54 8.30 -3.74 7.46
N TYR A 55 7.51 -4.37 8.34
CA TYR A 55 7.84 -4.55 9.75
C TYR A 55 8.43 -5.94 9.96
N TYR A 56 9.60 -6.02 10.59
CA TYR A 56 10.27 -7.28 10.93
C TYR A 56 10.24 -7.53 12.44
N TYR A 57 10.49 -8.76 12.89
CA TYR A 57 10.46 -9.12 14.32
C TYR A 57 11.61 -8.53 15.16
N SER A 58 12.60 -7.90 14.54
CA SER A 58 13.67 -7.20 15.23
C SER A 58 13.17 -5.84 15.72
N GLU A 59 13.74 -5.35 16.83
CA GLU A 59 13.26 -4.11 17.49
C GLU A 59 13.33 -2.84 16.64
N SER A 60 13.96 -2.86 15.45
CA SER A 60 14.29 -1.60 14.79
C SER A 60 14.48 -1.54 13.27
N PRO A 61 14.57 -2.60 12.43
CA PRO A 61 14.47 -2.41 10.99
C PRO A 61 13.01 -2.45 10.53
N TYR A 62 12.53 -1.31 10.04
CA TYR A 62 11.48 -1.29 9.03
C TYR A 62 12.08 -0.87 7.70
N TYR A 63 11.79 -1.59 6.62
CA TYR A 63 12.16 -1.15 5.28
C TYR A 63 11.01 -0.34 4.69
N VAL A 64 11.34 0.74 3.98
CA VAL A 64 10.36 1.53 3.25
C VAL A 64 10.71 1.51 1.77
N TYR A 65 9.73 1.09 0.99
CA TYR A 65 9.80 1.02 -0.46
C TYR A 65 8.75 1.93 -1.07
N ASN A 66 9.08 2.56 -2.19
CA ASN A 66 8.07 3.28 -2.98
C ASN A 66 7.24 2.30 -3.84
N SER A 67 6.28 2.84 -4.59
CA SER A 67 5.43 2.09 -5.53
C SER A 67 6.18 1.37 -6.65
N LYS A 68 7.46 1.68 -6.88
CA LYS A 68 8.33 0.99 -7.84
C LYS A 68 9.15 -0.14 -7.19
N GLY A 69 8.94 -0.42 -5.91
CA GLY A 69 9.73 -1.40 -5.18
C GLY A 69 11.16 -0.95 -4.86
N VAL A 70 11.46 0.34 -4.98
CA VAL A 70 12.80 0.88 -4.68
C VAL A 70 12.88 1.23 -3.20
N CYS A 71 13.84 0.65 -2.50
CA CYS A 71 14.10 1.02 -1.12
C CYS A 71 14.80 2.36 -1.07
N TYR A 72 14.20 3.31 -0.36
CA TYR A 72 14.80 4.64 -0.18
C TYR A 72 15.00 4.97 1.30
N LYS A 73 14.49 4.12 2.22
CA LYS A 73 14.57 4.38 3.64
C LYS A 73 14.65 3.11 4.51
N VAL A 74 15.66 3.19 5.38
CA VAL A 74 15.89 2.54 6.68
C VAL A 74 16.55 1.15 6.70
N TYR A 75 17.49 1.06 7.65
CA TYR A 75 18.50 0.06 7.97
C TYR A 75 19.60 -0.19 6.92
N PRO A 76 20.88 -0.30 7.36
CA PRO A 76 21.93 -0.78 6.46
C PRO A 76 21.48 -2.12 5.89
N ASN A 77 21.68 -2.30 4.59
CA ASN A 77 21.35 -3.52 3.84
C ASN A 77 19.89 -3.68 3.39
N CYS A 78 19.09 -2.62 3.34
CA CYS A 78 17.80 -2.72 2.64
C CYS A 78 18.01 -3.20 1.18
N PRO A 79 17.31 -4.26 0.72
CA PRO A 79 17.36 -4.69 -0.67
C PRO A 79 16.98 -3.52 -1.60
N PRO A 80 17.80 -3.17 -2.60
CA PRO A 80 17.60 -1.95 -3.37
C PRO A 80 16.32 -1.97 -4.21
N ASN A 81 15.93 -3.15 -4.70
CA ASN A 81 14.73 -3.36 -5.49
C ASN A 81 14.02 -4.64 -5.05
N VAL A 82 12.70 -4.60 -5.00
CA VAL A 82 11.84 -5.77 -4.76
C VAL A 82 10.75 -5.83 -5.82
N GLN A 83 10.11 -6.99 -5.93
CA GLN A 83 8.94 -7.14 -6.80
C GLN A 83 7.79 -6.26 -6.31
N THR A 84 6.86 -5.93 -7.21
CA THR A 84 5.66 -5.18 -6.88
C THR A 84 4.40 -6.02 -7.06
N SER A 85 3.33 -5.61 -6.39
CA SER A 85 2.01 -6.24 -6.45
C SER A 85 0.93 -5.17 -6.52
N HIS A 86 -0.24 -5.55 -7.02
CA HIS A 86 -1.47 -4.76 -6.97
C HIS A 86 -2.35 -5.12 -5.76
N SER A 87 -1.95 -6.14 -4.99
CA SER A 87 -2.67 -6.60 -3.79
C SER A 87 -2.15 -5.90 -2.54
N CYS A 88 -2.43 -4.61 -2.46
CA CYS A 88 -1.89 -3.73 -1.43
C CYS A 88 -2.84 -3.64 -0.23
N ILE A 89 -2.28 -3.77 0.98
CA ILE A 89 -3.02 -3.64 2.24
C ILE A 89 -2.68 -2.27 2.81
N GLN A 90 -3.67 -1.41 3.03
CA GLN A 90 -3.44 -0.11 3.66
C GLN A 90 -3.12 -0.26 5.16
N CYS A 91 -2.28 0.65 5.67
CA CYS A 91 -2.19 0.96 7.09
C CYS A 91 -3.43 1.77 7.51
#